data_AF-A0A520A6B9-F1
#
_entry.id   AF-A0A520A6B9-F1
#
_cell.length_a   1.000
_cell.length_b   1.000
_cell.length_c   1.000
_cell.angle_alpha   90.00
_cell.angle_beta   90.00
_cell.angle_gamma   90.00
#
_symmetry.space_group_name_H-M   'P 1'
#
loop_
_entity.id
_entity.type
_entity.pdbx_description
1 polymer ?
#
loop_
_entity_poly.entity_id
_entity_poly.type
_entity_poly.pdbx_seq_one_letter_code
_entity_poly.pdbx_strand_id
1 'polypeptide(L)'
;MPNFYSTLRRFALTALLSGGGLLAAQAQNLSQPVSGATTVAGTYTDLGTAGTVISTASFDDANSAAQDIGFPFSFNGTIFTQFVFNTNGLIRMGSAAPSTAALHIDGTGVDPVQSLVAADVNFIMPFNVD
;
A
#
# COMPACT_ATOMS: atom_id res chain seq x y z
N MET A 1 -35.47 -48.22 -16.48
CA MET A 1 -35.77 -47.12 -15.54
C MET A 1 -34.47 -46.42 -15.19
N PRO A 2 -34.31 -45.11 -15.41
CA PRO A 2 -33.05 -44.42 -15.10
C PRO A 2 -32.84 -44.43 -13.59
N ASN A 3 -31.63 -44.79 -13.15
CA ASN A 3 -31.25 -44.88 -11.76
C ASN A 3 -31.24 -43.47 -11.12
N PHE A 4 -32.20 -43.19 -10.24
CA PHE A 4 -32.38 -41.89 -9.56
C PHE A 4 -31.10 -41.35 -8.92
N TYR A 5 -30.21 -42.22 -8.45
CA TYR A 5 -28.96 -41.83 -7.79
C TYR A 5 -27.92 -41.21 -8.75
N SER A 6 -27.92 -41.60 -10.03
CA SER A 6 -26.97 -41.06 -11.02
C SER A 6 -27.39 -39.66 -11.49
N THR A 7 -28.70 -39.42 -11.57
CA THR A 7 -29.28 -38.12 -11.92
C THR A 7 -29.04 -37.09 -10.82
N LEU A 8 -29.21 -37.48 -9.55
CA LEU A 8 -28.98 -36.59 -8.40
C LEU A 8 -27.52 -36.16 -8.25
N ARG A 9 -26.56 -37.08 -8.51
CA ARG A 9 -25.13 -36.75 -8.54
C ARG A 9 -24.77 -35.75 -9.63
N ARG A 10 -25.38 -35.87 -10.82
CA ARG A 10 -25.15 -34.93 -11.94
C ARG A 10 -25.68 -33.54 -11.61
N PHE A 11 -26.88 -33.45 -11.02
CA PHE A 11 -27.43 -32.15 -10.58
C PHE A 11 -26.60 -31.51 -9.46
N ALA A 12 -26.12 -32.31 -8.50
CA ALA A 12 -25.26 -31.79 -7.42
C ALA A 12 -23.92 -31.25 -7.95
N LEU A 13 -23.30 -31.93 -8.93
CA LEU A 13 -22.06 -31.46 -9.53
C LEU A 13 -22.27 -30.21 -10.39
N THR A 14 -23.37 -30.13 -11.15
CA THR A 14 -23.74 -28.94 -11.91
C THR A 14 -24.01 -27.75 -10.99
N ALA A 15 -24.75 -27.96 -9.88
CA ALA A 15 -25.02 -26.91 -8.89
C ALA A 15 -23.75 -26.41 -8.20
N LEU A 16 -22.80 -27.30 -7.88
CA LEU A 16 -21.52 -26.94 -7.28
C LEU A 16 -20.61 -26.16 -8.26
N LEU A 17 -20.59 -26.56 -9.54
CA LEU A 17 -19.85 -25.84 -10.58
C LEU A 17 -20.47 -24.48 -10.94
N SER A 18 -21.80 -24.34 -10.89
CA SER A 18 -22.48 -23.07 -11.16
C SER A 18 -22.54 -22.15 -9.94
N GLY A 19 -22.45 -22.68 -8.71
CA GLY A 19 -22.43 -21.90 -7.47
C GLY A 19 -21.05 -21.32 -7.12
N GLY A 20 -19.96 -21.95 -7.58
CA GLY A 20 -18.59 -21.46 -7.36
C GLY A 20 -18.23 -20.18 -8.12
N GLY A 21 -19.04 -19.77 -9.11
CA GLY A 21 -18.81 -18.58 -9.93
C GLY A 21 -19.27 -17.25 -9.30
N LEU A 22 -19.88 -17.26 -8.11
CA LEU A 22 -20.39 -16.05 -7.44
C LEU A 22 -19.41 -15.41 -6.47
N LEU A 23 -18.18 -15.92 -6.37
CA LEU A 23 -17.09 -15.11 -5.84
C LEU A 23 -16.75 -14.10 -6.91
N ALA A 24 -17.49 -12.99 -6.94
CA ALA A 24 -17.08 -11.81 -7.69
C ALA A 24 -15.60 -11.60 -7.38
N ALA A 25 -14.77 -11.62 -8.42
CA ALA A 25 -13.39 -11.23 -8.28
C ALA A 25 -13.40 -9.87 -7.59
N GLN A 26 -12.88 -9.80 -6.37
CA GLN A 26 -12.67 -8.55 -5.67
C GLN A 26 -11.56 -7.84 -6.44
N ALA A 27 -11.92 -7.18 -7.54
CA ALA A 27 -11.03 -6.26 -8.21
C ALA A 27 -10.66 -5.21 -7.17
N GLN A 28 -9.39 -5.17 -6.78
CA GLN A 28 -8.85 -4.12 -5.93
C GLN A 28 -9.11 -2.82 -6.69
N ASN A 29 -10.10 -2.05 -6.24
CA ASN A 29 -10.28 -0.69 -6.74
C ASN A 29 -9.09 0.10 -6.18
N LEU A 30 -8.03 0.20 -6.97
CA LEU A 30 -6.90 1.05 -6.64
C LEU A 30 -7.45 2.46 -6.44
N SER A 31 -7.25 3.05 -5.26
CA SER A 31 -7.71 4.40 -4.93
C SER A 31 -7.24 5.47 -5.93
N GLN A 32 -6.30 5.14 -6.80
CA GLN A 32 -5.84 5.94 -7.93
C GLN A 32 -5.96 5.12 -9.23
N PRO A 33 -7.13 5.06 -9.88
CA PRO A 33 -7.22 4.48 -11.21
C PRO A 33 -6.30 5.25 -12.16
N VAL A 34 -5.71 4.60 -13.16
CA VAL A 34 -4.93 5.29 -14.22
C VAL A 34 -5.81 6.30 -15.00
N SER A 35 -7.14 6.20 -14.84
CA SER A 35 -8.10 7.23 -15.23
C SER A 35 -7.80 8.54 -14.49
N GLY A 36 -7.19 9.50 -15.19
CA GLY A 36 -6.76 10.78 -14.64
C GLY A 36 -5.25 11.02 -14.72
N ALA A 37 -4.47 9.99 -15.06
CA ALA A 37 -3.06 10.19 -15.40
C ALA A 37 -2.95 10.97 -16.72
N THR A 38 -2.35 12.16 -16.67
CA THR A 38 -2.12 12.99 -17.85
C THR A 38 -0.62 13.17 -18.05
N THR A 39 -0.14 12.95 -19.26
CA THR A 39 1.20 13.38 -19.65
C THR A 39 1.15 14.87 -19.97
N VAL A 40 1.73 15.69 -19.10
CA VAL A 40 1.83 17.13 -19.31
C VAL A 40 3.25 17.45 -19.76
N ALA A 41 3.41 18.18 -20.86
CA ALA A 41 4.71 18.68 -21.27
C ALA A 41 5.23 19.69 -20.24
N GLY A 42 6.42 19.46 -19.71
CA GLY A 42 7.05 20.31 -18.71
C GLY A 42 8.56 20.12 -18.68
N THR A 43 9.25 21.04 -18.01
CA THR A 43 10.69 20.89 -17.74
C THR A 43 10.87 20.20 -16.39
N TYR A 44 11.58 19.08 -16.36
CA TYR A 44 12.03 18.48 -15.11
C TYR A 44 13.15 19.36 -14.54
N THR A 45 12.89 19.99 -13.38
CA THR A 45 13.95 20.63 -12.59
C THR A 45 14.63 19.57 -11.77
N ASP A 46 15.94 19.41 -11.97
CA ASP A 46 16.72 18.41 -11.22
C ASP A 46 16.74 18.72 -9.72
N LEU A 47 16.23 17.77 -8.94
CA LEU A 47 16.25 17.81 -7.47
C LEU A 47 17.63 17.51 -6.90
N GLY A 48 18.55 16.91 -7.67
CA GLY A 48 19.93 16.66 -7.22
C GLY A 48 20.69 17.95 -6.87
N THR A 49 20.41 19.04 -7.60
CA THR A 49 21.03 20.36 -7.34
C THR A 49 20.10 21.31 -6.60
N ALA A 50 18.80 21.30 -6.89
CA ALA A 50 17.83 22.26 -6.35
C ALA A 50 17.00 21.74 -5.16
N GLY A 51 17.12 20.46 -4.83
CA GLY A 51 16.37 19.83 -3.75
C GLY A 51 16.86 20.24 -2.36
N THR A 52 15.98 20.10 -1.38
CA THR A 52 16.34 20.18 0.04
C THR A 52 16.53 18.77 0.58
N VAL A 53 17.69 18.52 1.19
CA VAL A 53 17.98 17.22 1.82
C VAL A 53 17.10 17.04 3.04
N ILE A 54 16.39 15.91 3.11
CA ILE A 54 15.72 15.46 4.33
C ILE A 54 16.76 14.73 5.17
N SER A 55 17.12 15.28 6.32
CA SER A 55 18.11 14.68 7.20
C SER A 55 17.51 13.58 8.08
N THR A 56 18.33 12.56 8.32
CA THR A 56 18.07 11.45 9.26
C THR A 56 19.30 11.29 10.16
N ALA A 57 19.15 10.58 11.29
CA ALA A 57 20.27 10.33 12.21
C ALA A 57 21.35 9.39 11.63
N SER A 58 20.94 8.51 10.71
CA SER A 58 21.79 7.56 9.97
C SER A 58 21.17 7.28 8.59
N PHE A 59 21.91 6.58 7.72
CA PHE A 59 21.42 6.10 6.42
C PHE A 59 20.87 4.67 6.45
N ASP A 60 20.76 4.12 7.64
CA ASP A 60 20.34 2.76 7.95
C ASP A 60 19.48 2.83 9.21
N ASP A 61 18.30 2.22 9.19
CA ASP A 61 17.33 2.21 10.29
C ASP A 61 17.08 3.58 10.94
N ALA A 62 16.64 4.57 10.16
CA ALA A 62 16.31 5.91 10.68
C ALA A 62 15.02 6.50 10.11
N ASN A 63 14.34 7.25 10.97
CA ASN A 63 13.22 8.11 10.61
C ASN A 63 13.69 9.58 10.56
N SER A 64 13.16 10.36 9.61
CA SER A 64 13.30 11.81 9.60
C SER A 64 12.42 12.46 10.68
N ALA A 65 12.62 13.74 10.93
CA ALA A 65 11.55 14.56 11.50
C ALA A 65 10.37 14.65 10.53
N ALA A 66 9.19 15.06 11.02
CA ALA A 66 8.04 15.34 10.16
C ALA A 66 8.40 16.41 9.11
N GLN A 67 8.06 16.13 7.86
CA GLN A 67 8.27 16.99 6.70
C GLN A 67 6.94 17.56 6.23
N ASP A 68 6.91 18.83 5.86
CA ASP A 68 5.74 19.46 5.26
C ASP A 68 5.59 19.04 3.79
N ILE A 69 4.38 18.66 3.38
CA ILE A 69 4.06 18.30 1.99
C ILE A 69 3.95 19.56 1.11
N GLY A 70 3.54 20.69 1.72
CA GLY A 70 3.31 21.96 1.02
C GLY A 70 1.94 22.06 0.33
N PHE A 71 1.14 21.00 0.34
CA PHE A 71 -0.24 20.96 -0.15
C PHE A 71 -1.06 19.87 0.57
N PRO A 72 -2.40 19.96 0.58
CA PRO A 72 -3.25 18.90 1.13
C PRO A 72 -3.17 17.65 0.26
N PHE A 73 -2.70 16.55 0.83
CA PHE A 73 -2.61 15.26 0.15
C PHE A 73 -3.65 14.29 0.70
N SER A 74 -4.59 13.88 -0.15
CA SER A 74 -5.64 12.93 0.22
C SER A 74 -5.16 11.48 0.05
N PHE A 75 -5.11 10.72 1.14
CA PHE A 75 -4.72 9.31 1.15
C PHE A 75 -5.61 8.52 2.12
N ASN A 76 -6.11 7.35 1.69
CA ASN A 76 -7.03 6.52 2.47
C ASN A 76 -8.22 7.29 3.10
N GLY A 77 -8.80 8.24 2.37
CA GLY A 77 -9.93 9.06 2.84
C GLY A 77 -9.55 10.12 3.88
N THR A 78 -8.27 10.30 4.18
CA THR A 78 -7.76 11.30 5.13
C THR A 78 -6.90 12.33 4.39
N ILE A 79 -6.99 13.60 4.79
CA ILE A 79 -6.12 14.66 4.27
C ILE A 79 -4.90 14.80 5.18
N PHE A 80 -3.72 14.64 4.60
CA PHE A 80 -2.43 14.82 5.27
C PHE A 80 -1.73 16.07 4.74
N THR A 81 -1.00 16.74 5.62
CA THR A 81 -0.15 17.90 5.29
C THR A 81 1.32 17.65 5.59
N GLN A 82 1.62 16.53 6.24
CA GLN A 82 2.96 16.14 6.66
C GLN A 82 3.22 14.67 6.40
N PHE A 83 4.48 14.28 6.38
CA PHE A 83 4.94 12.90 6.33
C PHE A 83 6.22 12.68 7.12
N VAL A 84 6.56 11.43 7.39
CA VAL A 84 7.88 11.01 7.90
C VAL A 84 8.52 10.09 6.88
N PHE A 85 9.76 10.39 6.49
CA PHE A 85 10.59 9.53 5.65
C PHE A 85 11.35 8.54 6.52
N ASN A 86 11.47 7.30 6.05
CA ASN A 86 12.27 6.26 6.66
C ASN A 86 13.31 5.74 5.65
N THR A 87 14.53 5.52 6.12
CA THR A 87 15.68 5.10 5.29
C THR A 87 15.46 3.79 4.56
N ASN A 88 14.61 2.92 5.10
CA ASN A 88 14.38 1.59 4.56
C ASN A 88 13.33 1.62 3.45
N GLY A 89 12.94 2.80 2.93
CA GLY A 89 12.14 2.93 1.71
C GLY A 89 10.63 3.08 1.89
N LEU A 90 10.18 3.49 3.08
CA LEU A 90 8.79 3.86 3.36
C LEU A 90 8.61 5.34 3.66
N ILE A 91 7.40 5.82 3.36
CA ILE A 91 6.88 7.12 3.79
C ILE A 91 5.65 6.87 4.65
N ARG A 92 5.65 7.41 5.87
CA ARG A 92 4.49 7.42 6.75
C ARG A 92 3.75 8.74 6.64
N MET A 93 2.47 8.69 6.32
CA MET A 93 1.66 9.90 6.26
C MET A 93 1.36 10.43 7.68
N GLY A 94 1.44 11.75 7.84
CA GLY A 94 1.28 12.45 9.11
C GLY A 94 2.59 12.77 9.83
N SER A 95 2.48 13.31 11.04
CA SER A 95 3.62 13.84 11.81
C SER A 95 4.31 12.83 12.73
N ALA A 96 3.66 11.68 13.00
CA ALA A 96 4.26 10.63 13.82
C ALA A 96 5.14 9.70 12.97
N ALA A 97 6.15 9.11 13.60
CA ALA A 97 7.01 8.11 12.99
C ALA A 97 6.36 6.70 13.00
N PRO A 98 6.85 5.76 12.18
CA PRO A 98 6.52 4.33 12.30
C PRO A 98 6.89 3.76 13.68
N SER A 99 6.40 2.55 13.98
CA SER A 99 6.64 1.89 15.27
C SER A 99 8.12 1.63 15.55
N THR A 100 8.91 1.40 14.51
CA THR A 100 10.36 1.20 14.56
C THR A 100 11.02 1.83 13.34
N ALA A 101 12.30 2.18 13.47
CA ALA A 101 13.09 2.69 12.36
C ALA A 101 13.56 1.58 11.41
N ALA A 102 13.63 0.34 11.88
CA ALA A 102 14.04 -0.84 11.11
C ALA A 102 12.89 -1.53 10.36
N LEU A 103 11.80 -0.81 10.11
CA LEU A 103 10.59 -1.39 9.56
C LEU A 103 10.77 -1.68 8.06
N HIS A 104 10.76 -2.96 7.69
CA HIS A 104 10.89 -3.41 6.30
C HIS A 104 10.04 -4.66 6.04
N ILE A 105 9.77 -4.94 4.77
CA ILE A 105 9.02 -6.13 4.36
C ILE A 105 9.93 -7.36 4.51
N ASP A 106 9.71 -8.15 5.57
CA ASP A 106 10.54 -9.31 5.92
C ASP A 106 9.75 -10.63 5.96
N GLY A 107 8.41 -10.57 5.92
CA GLY A 107 7.54 -11.73 6.08
C GLY A 107 7.54 -12.36 7.49
N THR A 108 8.16 -11.72 8.48
CA THR A 108 8.18 -12.12 9.89
C THR A 108 7.67 -11.01 10.81
N GLY A 109 7.79 -11.15 12.13
CA GLY A 109 6.94 -10.49 13.14
C GLY A 109 7.02 -8.96 13.24
N VAL A 110 7.79 -8.27 12.39
CA VAL A 110 7.84 -6.80 12.29
C VAL A 110 7.70 -6.37 10.82
N ASP A 111 6.80 -7.01 10.09
CA ASP A 111 6.44 -6.65 8.71
C ASP A 111 5.39 -5.50 8.71
N PRO A 112 5.60 -4.40 7.97
CA PRO A 112 4.64 -3.29 7.88
C PRO A 112 3.29 -3.69 7.27
N VAL A 113 3.22 -4.76 6.48
CA VAL A 113 2.00 -5.25 5.83
C VAL A 113 1.11 -6.01 6.82
N GLN A 114 1.71 -6.71 7.78
CA GLN A 114 0.97 -7.50 8.77
C GLN A 114 0.90 -6.84 10.16
N SER A 115 1.52 -5.67 10.33
CA SER A 115 1.55 -4.97 11.61
C SER A 115 0.15 -4.57 12.08
N LEU A 116 -0.11 -4.81 13.38
CA LEU A 116 -1.30 -4.33 14.08
C LEU A 116 -0.99 -3.11 14.96
N VAL A 117 0.23 -2.60 14.90
CA VAL A 117 0.64 -1.44 15.70
C VAL A 117 -0.02 -0.18 15.13
N ALA A 118 -0.64 0.63 15.98
CA ALA A 118 -1.35 1.84 15.52
C ALA A 118 -0.43 2.88 14.82
N ALA A 119 0.87 2.82 15.07
CA ALA A 119 1.86 3.63 14.35
C ALA A 119 2.07 3.15 12.91
N ASP A 120 1.76 1.88 12.59
CA ASP A 120 2.08 1.25 11.32
C ASP A 120 0.90 1.28 10.35
N VAL A 121 0.52 2.50 9.98
CA VAL A 121 -0.64 2.77 9.15
C VAL A 121 -0.33 3.90 8.16
N ASN A 122 -1.10 3.94 7.08
CA ASN A 122 -1.00 4.97 6.05
C ASN A 122 0.41 5.10 5.46
N PHE A 123 1.00 3.95 5.09
CA PHE A 123 2.30 3.92 4.45
C PHE A 123 2.23 3.99 2.92
N ILE A 124 3.22 4.64 2.33
CA ILE A 124 3.58 4.55 0.92
C ILE A 124 4.96 3.87 0.87
N MET A 125 5.03 2.66 0.29
CA MET A 125 6.20 1.77 0.44
C MET A 125 6.67 1.21 -0.91
N PRO A 126 7.07 2.04 -1.87
CA PRO A 126 7.46 1.56 -3.19
C PRO A 126 8.76 0.74 -3.16
N PHE A 127 9.62 0.94 -2.15
CA PHE A 127 10.97 0.35 -2.08
C PHE A 127 11.31 -0.17 -0.68
N ASN A 128 10.32 -0.59 0.12
CA ASN A 128 10.56 -1.01 1.50
C ASN A 128 11.08 -2.45 1.64
N VAL A 129 12.24 -2.71 1.02
CA VAL A 129 12.79 -4.06 0.76
C VAL A 129 14.24 -4.20 1.24
N ASP A 130 14.57 -3.51 2.32
CA ASP A 130 15.88 -3.54 2.98
C ASP A 130 16.49 -4.95 3.10
#